data_AF-A0A2T7D0B3-F1
#
_entry.id   AF-A0A2T7D0B3-F1
#
_cell.length_a   1.000
_cell.length_b   1.000
_cell.length_c   1.000
_cell.angle_alpha   90.00
_cell.angle_beta   90.00
_cell.angle_gamma   90.00
#
_symmetry.space_group_name_H-M   'P 1'
#
loop_
_entity.id
_entity.type
_entity.pdbx_description
1 polymer ?
#
loop_
_entity_poly.entity_id
_entity_poly.type
_entity_poly.pdbx_seq_one_letter_code
_entity_poly.pdbx_strand_id
1 'polypeptide(L)'
;MKLEKNAAGKAKTKKKPNNSKGGPLAMVRWFRVVLEEAHAIKRHQTQMAKACCGLSAERRWCLSGTPIQNSIDDLYSYFRFLKYEPYSNFSSLRSMIKNPVSRNFKLS
;
A
#
# COMPACT_ATOMS: atom_id res chain seq x y z
N MET A 1 -50.28 16.93 35.49
CA MET A 1 -49.34 15.83 35.81
C MET A 1 -48.06 16.07 35.03
N LYS A 2 -46.96 16.37 35.72
CA LYS A 2 -45.62 16.58 35.14
C LYS A 2 -45.16 15.31 34.44
N LEU A 3 -44.38 15.45 33.37
CA LEU A 3 -43.21 14.63 33.08
C LEU A 3 -42.39 15.33 31.98
N GLU A 4 -41.44 16.15 32.42
CA GLU A 4 -40.30 16.62 31.62
C GLU A 4 -39.46 15.40 31.21
N LYS A 5 -39.09 15.29 29.93
CA LYS A 5 -38.07 14.33 29.49
C LYS A 5 -36.74 15.04 29.36
N ASN A 6 -35.84 14.61 30.25
CA ASN A 6 -34.49 15.10 30.46
C ASN A 6 -33.59 15.05 29.23
N ALA A 7 -32.68 16.01 29.22
CA ALA A 7 -31.53 16.12 28.36
C ALA A 7 -30.67 14.85 28.35
N ALA A 8 -30.38 14.34 27.15
CA ALA A 8 -29.19 13.53 26.91
C ALA A 8 -28.32 14.31 25.92
N GLY A 9 -27.58 15.29 26.44
CA GLY A 9 -26.48 15.91 25.71
C GLY A 9 -25.50 14.82 25.32
N LYS A 10 -25.50 14.42 24.04
CA LYS A 10 -24.51 13.51 23.48
C LYS A 10 -23.14 14.13 23.73
N ALA A 11 -22.37 13.53 24.63
CA ALA A 11 -20.97 13.86 24.85
C ALA A 11 -20.26 13.78 23.49
N LYS A 12 -19.89 14.94 22.93
CA LYS A 12 -19.03 15.02 21.76
C LYS A 12 -17.67 14.48 22.18
N THR A 13 -17.42 13.19 21.98
CA THR A 13 -16.07 12.62 22.01
C THR A 13 -15.22 13.45 21.05
N LYS A 14 -14.37 14.32 21.60
CA LYS A 14 -13.39 15.09 20.84
C LYS A 14 -12.49 14.07 20.13
N LYS A 15 -12.74 13.81 18.84
CA LYS A 15 -11.78 13.08 17.99
C LYS A 15 -10.48 13.89 18.04
N LYS A 16 -9.46 13.36 18.72
CA LYS A 16 -8.10 13.89 18.65
C LYS A 16 -7.78 14.07 17.16
N PRO A 17 -7.27 15.23 16.73
CA PRO A 17 -6.79 15.36 15.36
C PRO A 17 -5.72 14.27 15.17
N ASN A 18 -5.94 13.37 14.20
CA ASN A 18 -4.96 12.38 13.81
C ASN A 18 -3.73 13.13 13.30
N ASN A 19 -2.79 13.45 14.17
CA ASN A 19 -1.49 13.96 13.79
C ASN A 19 -0.64 12.76 13.33
N SER A 20 -1.14 12.03 12.32
CA SER A 20 -0.47 10.90 11.68
C SER A 20 0.54 11.40 10.65
N LYS A 21 1.35 12.39 11.02
CA LYS A 21 2.56 12.69 10.25
C LYS A 21 3.47 11.51 10.54
N GLY A 22 3.75 10.69 9.52
CA GLY A 22 4.62 9.51 9.66
C GLY A 22 5.99 9.89 10.23
N GLY A 23 6.86 8.89 10.46
CA GLY A 23 8.22 9.17 10.95
C GLY A 23 8.98 10.15 10.05
N PRO A 24 10.11 10.73 10.51
CA PRO A 24 10.79 11.84 9.84
C PRO A 24 11.02 11.64 8.33
N LEU A 25 11.39 10.43 7.91
CA LEU A 25 11.63 10.10 6.50
C LEU A 25 10.38 10.19 5.61
N ALA A 26 9.18 9.99 6.19
CA ALA A 26 7.91 10.13 5.46
C ALA A 26 7.51 11.59 5.23
N MET A 27 8.10 12.54 5.97
CA MET A 27 7.85 13.98 5.82
C MET A 27 8.73 14.62 4.75
N VAL A 28 9.78 13.93 4.31
CA VAL A 28 10.69 14.40 3.27
C VAL A 28 10.11 14.10 1.88
N ARG A 29 10.19 15.07 0.97
CA ARG A 29 9.92 14.87 -0.46
C ARG A 29 11.22 14.47 -1.16
N TRP A 30 11.32 13.19 -1.52
CA TRP A 30 12.51 12.64 -2.15
C TRP A 30 12.49 12.88 -3.67
N PHE A 31 13.63 13.25 -4.25
CA PHE A 31 13.78 13.23 -5.70
C PHE A 31 13.78 11.80 -6.24
N ARG A 32 14.41 10.87 -5.52
CA ARG A 32 14.50 9.45 -5.88
C ARG A 32 14.52 8.57 -4.64
N VAL A 33 13.83 7.45 -4.70
CA VAL A 33 13.97 6.34 -3.74
C VAL A 33 14.37 5.08 -4.51
N VAL A 34 15.40 4.40 -4.02
CA VAL A 34 15.92 3.18 -4.60
C VAL A 34 15.87 2.09 -3.54
N LEU A 35 15.19 0.99 -3.82
CA LEU A 35 15.25 -0.20 -2.99
C LEU A 35 16.31 -1.14 -3.56
N GLU A 36 17.40 -1.29 -2.83
CA GLU A 36 18.30 -2.42 -2.99
C GLU A 36 17.62 -3.67 -2.44
N GLU A 37 17.90 -4.83 -3.03
CA GLU A 37 17.25 -6.10 -2.69
C GLU A 37 15.73 -5.99 -2.60
N ALA A 38 15.13 -5.45 -3.65
CA ALA A 38 13.70 -5.15 -3.68
C ALA A 38 12.79 -6.35 -3.37
N HIS A 39 13.29 -7.58 -3.52
CA HIS A 39 12.60 -8.80 -3.10
C HIS A 39 12.21 -8.79 -1.60
N ALA A 40 12.87 -7.98 -0.78
CA ALA A 40 12.51 -7.74 0.62
C ALA A 40 11.05 -7.25 0.77
N ILE A 41 10.53 -6.44 -0.16
CA ILE A 41 9.16 -5.89 -0.08
C ILE A 41 8.08 -6.78 -0.71
N LYS A 42 8.40 -8.02 -1.13
CA LYS A 42 7.49 -8.91 -1.86
C LYS A 42 6.11 -9.12 -1.20
N ARG A 43 6.05 -9.05 0.13
CA ARG A 43 4.79 -9.10 0.89
C ARG A 43 4.27 -7.70 1.17
N HIS A 44 3.35 -7.21 0.33
CA HIS A 44 2.77 -5.86 0.41
C HIS A 44 2.12 -5.51 1.77
N GLN A 45 1.74 -6.51 2.57
CA GLN A 45 1.09 -6.31 3.87
C GLN A 45 2.07 -6.02 5.01
N THR A 46 3.37 -6.27 4.81
CA THR A 46 4.41 -6.04 5.83
C THR A 46 4.56 -4.55 6.14
N GLN A 47 5.02 -4.23 7.35
CA GLN A 47 5.25 -2.84 7.75
C GLN A 47 6.32 -2.17 6.89
N MET A 48 7.38 -2.90 6.53
CA MET A 48 8.43 -2.41 5.65
C MET A 48 7.88 -2.04 4.27
N ALA A 49 7.12 -2.93 3.61
CA ALA A 49 6.52 -2.62 2.32
C ALA A 49 5.58 -1.41 2.39
N LYS A 50 4.78 -1.29 3.47
CA LYS A 50 3.89 -0.15 3.71
C LYS A 50 4.67 1.16 3.91
N ALA A 51 5.75 1.13 4.68
CA ALA A 51 6.61 2.28 4.94
C ALA A 51 7.28 2.77 3.64
N CYS A 52 7.94 1.88 2.89
CA CYS A 52 8.57 2.21 1.61
C CYS A 52 7.57 2.77 0.59
N CYS A 53 6.38 2.16 0.47
CA CYS A 53 5.32 2.65 -0.42
C CYS A 53 4.75 4.02 0.00
N GLY A 54 4.87 4.37 1.29
CA GLY A 54 4.35 5.59 1.88
C GLY A 54 5.28 6.80 1.74
N LEU A 55 6.56 6.59 1.43
CA LEU A 55 7.50 7.68 1.15
C LEU A 55 7.02 8.52 -0.04
N SER A 56 7.20 9.84 0.03
CA SER A 56 6.92 10.75 -1.09
C SER A 56 8.16 10.83 -1.99
N ALA A 57 8.03 10.42 -3.26
CA ALA A 57 9.16 10.36 -4.19
C ALA A 57 8.73 10.59 -5.63
N GLU A 58 9.52 11.35 -6.40
CA GLU A 58 9.31 11.57 -7.84
C GLU A 58 9.78 10.38 -8.69
N ARG A 59 10.96 9.83 -8.38
CA ARG A 59 11.52 8.65 -9.07
C ARG A 59 11.63 7.47 -8.12
N ARG A 60 11.30 6.27 -8.61
CA ARG A 60 11.32 5.04 -7.80
C ARG A 60 11.96 3.91 -8.59
N TRP A 61 12.87 3.19 -7.93
CA TRP A 61 13.62 2.09 -8.55
C TRP A 61 13.64 0.89 -7.63
N CYS A 62 13.45 -0.29 -8.21
CA CYS A 62 13.68 -1.56 -7.55
C CYS A 62 14.92 -2.19 -8.19
N LEU A 63 15.97 -2.40 -7.41
CA LEU A 63 17.12 -3.21 -7.82
C LEU A 63 17.04 -4.54 -7.07
N SER A 64 17.13 -5.64 -7.81
CA SER A 64 17.17 -6.98 -7.24
C SER A 64 17.84 -7.92 -8.23
N GLY A 65 18.77 -8.74 -7.77
CA GLY A 65 19.28 -9.88 -8.55
C GLY A 65 18.24 -10.99 -8.74
N THR A 66 17.11 -10.90 -8.03
CA THR A 66 16.04 -11.91 -8.03
C THR A 66 14.67 -11.22 -8.17
N PRO A 67 14.33 -10.71 -9.36
CA PRO A 67 13.17 -9.83 -9.52
C PRO A 67 11.84 -10.54 -9.22
N ILE A 68 11.65 -11.80 -9.59
CA ILE A 68 10.37 -12.50 -9.43
C ILE A 68 10.66 -13.94 -9.04
N GLN A 69 10.20 -14.36 -7.86
CA GLN A 69 10.52 -15.68 -7.33
C GLN A 69 9.30 -16.60 -7.19
N ASN A 70 8.19 -16.15 -6.58
CA ASN A 70 7.22 -17.11 -6.03
C ASN A 70 5.80 -16.96 -6.58
N SER A 71 5.34 -15.74 -6.91
CA SER A 71 3.98 -15.53 -7.40
C SER A 71 3.78 -14.19 -8.09
N ILE A 72 2.68 -14.05 -8.84
CA ILE A 72 2.21 -12.76 -9.39
C ILE A 72 1.90 -11.74 -8.27
N ASP A 73 1.67 -12.20 -7.04
CA ASP A 73 1.48 -11.29 -5.92
C ASP A 73 2.79 -10.57 -5.51
N ASP A 74 3.95 -11.15 -5.82
CA ASP A 74 5.25 -10.49 -5.61
C ASP A 74 5.39 -9.29 -6.56
N LEU A 75 4.93 -9.42 -7.81
CA LEU A 75 4.89 -8.34 -8.81
C LEU A 75 4.01 -7.16 -8.34
N TYR A 76 2.88 -7.46 -7.69
CA TYR A 76 2.00 -6.41 -7.17
C TYR A 76 2.71 -5.49 -6.19
N SER A 77 3.52 -6.04 -5.29
CA SER A 77 4.28 -5.26 -4.32
C SER A 77 5.22 -4.25 -5.00
N TYR A 78 5.85 -4.66 -6.11
CA TYR A 78 6.72 -3.77 -6.88
C TYR A 78 5.94 -2.68 -7.60
N PHE A 79 4.87 -3.03 -8.32
CA PHE A 79 4.05 -2.00 -8.99
C PHE A 79 3.45 -1.01 -8.00
N ARG A 80 3.04 -1.48 -6.83
CA ARG A 80 2.56 -0.62 -5.73
C ARG A 80 3.65 0.33 -5.24
N PHE A 81 4.89 -0.14 -5.08
CA PHE A 81 6.00 0.73 -4.69
C PHE A 81 6.33 1.73 -5.80
N LEU A 82 6.47 1.26 -7.05
CA LEU A 82 6.80 2.05 -8.23
C LEU A 82 5.69 3.04 -8.64
N LYS A 83 4.48 2.89 -8.10
CA LYS A 83 3.27 3.66 -8.46
C LYS A 83 2.92 3.50 -9.95
N TYR A 84 3.09 2.28 -10.46
CA TYR A 84 2.86 1.98 -11.87
C TYR A 84 1.37 1.67 -12.12
N GLU A 85 0.61 2.69 -12.54
CA GLU A 85 -0.81 2.54 -12.86
C GLU A 85 -1.02 1.82 -14.21
N PRO A 86 -2.09 1.01 -14.34
CA PRO A 86 -3.15 0.75 -13.34
C PRO A 86 -2.78 -0.34 -12.31
N TYR A 87 -1.60 -0.94 -12.41
CA TYR A 87 -1.24 -2.18 -11.71
C TYR A 87 -0.82 -1.99 -10.25
N SER A 88 -0.58 -0.76 -9.80
CA SER A 88 -0.48 -0.39 -8.38
C SER A 88 -1.79 -0.61 -7.61
N ASN A 89 -2.92 -0.73 -8.32
CA ASN A 89 -4.18 -1.20 -7.76
C ASN A 89 -4.29 -2.73 -7.85
N PHE A 90 -4.56 -3.37 -6.71
CA PHE A 90 -4.63 -4.83 -6.63
C PHE A 90 -5.77 -5.42 -7.48
N SER A 91 -6.92 -4.75 -7.56
CA SER A 91 -8.06 -5.21 -8.36
C SER A 91 -7.73 -5.21 -9.85
N SER A 92 -7.11 -4.13 -10.33
CA SER A 92 -6.66 -4.00 -11.72
C SER A 92 -5.63 -5.06 -12.08
N LEU A 93 -4.58 -5.21 -11.28
CA LEU A 93 -3.57 -6.26 -11.49
C LEU A 93 -4.18 -7.66 -11.45
N ARG A 94 -5.10 -7.91 -10.52
CA ARG A 94 -5.77 -9.21 -10.41
C ARG A 94 -6.57 -9.54 -11.66
N SER A 95 -7.37 -8.59 -12.14
CA SER A 95 -8.23 -8.78 -13.31
C SER A 95 -7.43 -8.92 -14.61
N MET A 96 -6.41 -8.07 -14.80
CA MET A 96 -5.71 -7.94 -16.07
C MET A 96 -4.49 -8.85 -16.22
N ILE A 97 -3.85 -9.24 -15.11
CA ILE A 97 -2.63 -10.05 -15.14
C ILE A 97 -2.86 -11.37 -14.41
N LYS A 98 -3.22 -11.34 -13.12
CA LYS A 98 -3.27 -12.55 -12.29
C LYS A 98 -4.26 -13.59 -12.82
N ASN A 99 -5.49 -13.17 -13.11
CA ASN A 99 -6.55 -14.06 -13.56
C ASN A 99 -6.25 -14.68 -14.95
N PRO A 100 -5.87 -13.90 -15.98
CA PRO A 100 -5.51 -14.47 -17.29
C PRO A 100 -4.35 -15.45 -17.21
N VAL A 101 -3.27 -15.10 -16.50
CA VAL A 101 -2.09 -15.96 -16.38
C VAL A 101 -2.45 -17.27 -15.67
N SER A 102 -3.22 -17.19 -14.58
CA SER A 102 -3.66 -18.40 -13.84
C SER A 102 -4.57 -19.32 -14.65
N ARG A 103 -5.30 -18.81 -15.65
CA ARG A 103 -6.11 -19.63 -16.55
C ARG A 103 -5.24 -20.36 -17.57
N ASN A 104 -4.28 -19.67 -18.17
CA ASN A 104 -3.40 -20.26 -19.19
C ASN A 104 -2.56 -21.41 -18.64
N PHE A 105 -2.08 -21.31 -17.40
CA PHE A 105 -1.33 -22.38 -16.74
C PHE A 105 -2.19 -23.61 -16.35
N LYS A 106 -3.52 -23.53 -16.37
CA LYS A 106 -4.41 -24.67 -16.10
C LYS A 106 -4.84 -25.40 -17.38
N LEU A 107 -4.50 -24.86 -18.55
CA LEU A 107 -4.86 -25.40 -19.86
C LEU A 107 -3.68 -26.11 -20.55
N SER A 108 -2.51 -26.14 -19.92
CA SER A 108 -1.31 -26.92 -20.30
C SER A 108 -1.11 -28.08 -19.34
#